data_AF-A0AAI8FU18-F1
#
_entry.id   AF-A0AAI8FU18-F1
#
_cell.length_a   1.000
_cell.length_b   1.000
_cell.length_c   1.000
_cell.angle_alpha   90.00
_cell.angle_beta   90.00
_cell.angle_gamma   90.00
#
_symmetry.space_group_name_H-M   'P 1'
#
loop_
_entity.id
_entity.type
_entity.pdbx_description
1 polymer ?
#
loop_
_entity_poly.entity_id
_entity_poly.type
_entity_poly.pdbx_seq_one_letter_code
_entity_poly.pdbx_strand_id
1 'polypeptide(L)' 'MTKKHINKENIQVNLNFFIIDDYQGIPYSKENQQLKLVKISNLNNFKFLPASLDIIKKLQKDFNKKEYIS' A
#
# COMPACT_ATOMS: atom_id res chain seq x y z
N MET A 1 0.57 -10.78 -1.91
CA MET A 1 1.96 -10.86 -1.38
C MET A 1 1.90 -11.16 0.10
N THR A 2 2.63 -12.15 0.59
CA THR A 2 2.66 -12.51 2.01
C THR A 2 3.97 -12.04 2.64
N LYS A 3 3.89 -11.39 3.81
CA LYS A 3 5.05 -10.93 4.58
C LYS A 3 4.91 -11.32 6.04
N LYS A 4 5.98 -11.87 6.61
CA LYS A 4 6.12 -12.07 8.06
C LYS A 4 6.79 -10.84 8.67
N HIS A 5 6.28 -10.36 9.79
CA HIS A 5 6.84 -9.24 10.54
C HIS A 5 6.75 -9.54 12.04
N ILE A 6 7.77 -9.15 12.81
CA ILE A 6 7.75 -9.23 14.27
C ILE A 6 7.62 -7.80 14.80
N ASN A 7 6.59 -7.55 15.61
CA ASN A 7 6.36 -6.22 16.18
C ASN A 7 7.27 -5.95 17.40
N LYS A 8 7.13 -4.78 18.03
CA LYS A 8 7.94 -4.37 19.19
C LYS A 8 7.74 -5.25 20.44
N GLU A 9 6.65 -6.02 20.49
CA GLU A 9 6.29 -6.93 21.59
C GLU A 9 6.68 -8.38 21.27
N ASN A 10 7.50 -8.59 20.24
CA ASN A 10 7.93 -9.91 19.77
C ASN A 10 6.79 -10.80 19.24
N ILE A 11 5.68 -10.21 18.83
CA ILE A 11 4.54 -10.92 18.23
C ILE A 11 4.76 -11.05 16.72
N GLN A 12 4.65 -12.27 16.20
CA GLN A 12 4.69 -12.52 14.77
C GLN A 12 3.34 -12.22 14.11
N VAL A 13 3.37 -11.37 13.08
CA VAL A 13 2.23 -11.00 12.25
C VAL A 13 2.49 -11.44 10.81
N ASN A 14 1.51 -12.09 10.21
CA ASN A 14 1.51 -12.44 8.79
C ASN A 14 0.59 -11.48 8.03
N LEU A 15 1.14 -10.71 7.09
CA LEU A 15 0.42 -9.73 6.29
C LEU A 15 0.22 -10.24 4.88
N ASN A 16 -1.00 -10.17 4.37
CA ASN A 16 -1.33 -10.46 2.98
C ASN A 16 -1.82 -9.18 2.28
N PHE A 17 -1.13 -8.81 1.20
CA PHE A 17 -1.50 -7.66 0.37
C PHE A 17 -2.16 -8.10 -0.93
N PHE A 18 -3.24 -7.41 -1.28
CA PHE A 18 -4.04 -7.59 -2.50
C PHE A 18 -4.16 -6.26 -3.24
N ILE A 19 -4.18 -6.31 -4.57
CA ILE A 19 -4.51 -5.17 -5.42
C ILE A 19 -5.97 -5.32 -5.80
N ILE A 20 -6.74 -4.26 -5.61
CA ILE A 20 -8.15 -4.19 -6.00
C ILE A 20 -8.24 -3.24 -7.18
N ASP A 21 -8.67 -3.76 -8.32
CA ASP A 21 -8.86 -3.04 -9.59
C ASP A 21 -10.33 -2.77 -9.90
N ASP A 22 -11.23 -3.59 -9.36
CA ASP A 22 -12.68 -3.41 -9.44
C ASP A 22 -13.36 -3.49 -8.06
N TYR A 23 -14.30 -2.58 -7.81
CA TYR A 23 -15.12 -2.55 -6.59
C TYR A 23 -16.39 -1.71 -6.82
N GLN A 24 -17.40 -1.92 -5.98
CA GLN A 24 -18.66 -1.16 -6.03
C GLN A 24 -18.70 -0.03 -5.01
N GLY A 25 -19.22 1.13 -5.43
CA GLY A 25 -19.37 2.33 -4.61
C GLY A 25 -18.21 3.32 -4.73
N ILE A 26 -18.17 4.31 -3.84
CA ILE A 26 -17.09 5.30 -3.73
C ILE A 26 -16.41 5.09 -2.37
N PRO A 27 -15.07 5.07 -2.26
CA PRO A 27 -14.39 4.85 -1.00
C PRO A 27 -14.51 6.10 -0.14
N TYR A 28 -14.91 5.93 1.11
CA TYR A 28 -15.02 7.01 2.08
C TYR A 28 -14.59 6.52 3.48
N SER A 29 -14.28 7.48 4.34
CA SER A 29 -13.88 7.22 5.72
C SER A 29 -15.10 6.79 6.55
N LYS A 30 -15.05 5.60 7.14
CA LYS A 30 -16.11 5.08 8.04
C LYS A 30 -15.75 5.20 9.52
N GLU A 31 -14.47 5.35 9.83
CA GLU A 31 -13.92 5.31 11.20
C GLU A 31 -13.06 6.57 11.47
N ASN A 32 -13.40 7.69 10.85
CA ASN A 32 -12.70 8.99 10.97
C ASN A 32 -11.22 8.97 10.53
N GLN A 33 -10.78 7.94 9.80
CA GLN A 33 -9.46 7.92 9.19
C GLN A 33 -9.34 8.96 8.08
N GLN A 34 -8.14 9.51 7.88
CA GLN A 34 -7.86 10.34 6.72
C GLN A 34 -7.77 9.45 5.47
N LEU A 35 -8.57 9.77 4.46
CA LEU A 35 -8.53 9.13 3.14
C LEU A 35 -8.02 10.14 2.12
N LYS A 36 -7.06 9.74 1.28
CA LYS A 36 -6.54 10.57 0.20
C LYS A 36 -6.26 9.72 -1.03
N LEU A 37 -6.80 10.13 -2.17
CA LEU A 37 -6.39 9.60 -3.46
C LEU A 37 -5.02 10.18 -3.81
N VAL A 38 -4.03 9.32 -4.06
CA VAL A 38 -2.64 9.71 -4.29
C VAL A 38 -2.10 9.04 -5.54
N LYS A 39 -1.31 9.78 -6.33
CA LYS A 39 -0.52 9.20 -7.42
C LYS A 39 0.55 8.26 -6.84
N ILE A 40 0.79 7.14 -7.51
CA ILE A 40 1.79 6.14 -7.06
C ILE A 40 3.20 6.76 -6.95
N SER A 41 3.55 7.66 -7.87
CA SER A 41 4.82 8.42 -7.84
C SER A 41 4.99 9.26 -6.58
N ASN A 42 3.90 9.69 -5.93
CA ASN A 42 3.92 10.51 -4.73
C ASN A 42 3.96 9.69 -3.43
N LEU A 43 3.98 8.36 -3.48
CA LEU A 43 3.95 7.53 -2.27
C LEU A 43 5.16 7.81 -1.34
N ASN A 44 6.33 8.17 -1.88
CA ASN A 44 7.51 8.49 -1.06
C ASN A 44 7.34 9.72 -0.17
N ASN A 45 6.29 10.53 -0.39
CA ASN A 45 5.98 11.70 0.44
C ASN A 45 5.24 11.32 1.73
N PHE A 46 4.93 10.04 1.95
CA PHE A 46 4.18 9.54 3.10
C PHE A 46 5.04 8.66 3.99
N LYS A 47 4.81 8.76 5.30
CA LYS A 47 5.45 7.89 6.29
C LYS A 47 4.66 6.59 6.44
N PHE A 48 5.20 5.51 5.90
CA PHE A 48 4.63 4.17 6.06
C PHE A 48 5.21 3.42 7.26
N LEU A 49 4.44 2.47 7.77
CA LEU A 49 4.95 1.51 8.75
C LEU A 49 6.05 0.63 8.11
N PRO A 50 7.06 0.20 8.87
CA PRO A 50 8.16 -0.62 8.36
C PRO A 50 7.70 -1.90 7.64
N ALA A 51 6.63 -2.53 8.15
CA ALA A 51 6.06 -3.73 7.54
C ALA A 51 5.54 -3.48 6.12
N SER A 52 5.08 -2.26 5.82
CA SER A 52 4.50 -1.89 4.52
C SER A 52 5.52 -1.42 3.48
N LEU A 53 6.76 -1.11 3.87
CA LEU A 53 7.72 -0.49 2.93
C LEU A 53 8.00 -1.34 1.67
N ASP A 54 8.02 -2.67 1.81
CA ASP A 54 8.29 -3.56 0.67
C ASP A 54 7.17 -3.55 -0.36
N ILE A 55 5.91 -3.47 0.08
CA ILE A 55 4.78 -3.38 -0.84
C ILE A 55 4.74 -2.02 -1.53
N ILE A 56 5.11 -0.93 -0.85
CA ILE A 56 5.19 0.40 -1.46
C ILE A 56 6.25 0.42 -2.57
N LYS A 57 7.44 -0.14 -2.32
CA LYS A 57 8.48 -0.29 -3.34
C LYS A 57 8.00 -1.11 -4.54
N LYS A 58 7.26 -2.19 -4.28
CA LYS A 58 6.70 -3.03 -5.34
C LYS A 58 5.64 -2.27 -6.17
N LEU A 59 4.72 -1.57 -5.53
CA LEU A 59 3.71 -0.75 -6.22
C LEU A 59 4.38 0.30 -7.14
N GLN A 60 5.42 0.99 -6.65
CA GLN A 60 6.16 1.94 -7.49
C GLN A 60 6.85 1.25 -8.66
N LYS A 61 7.48 0.09 -8.47
CA LYS A 61 8.14 -0.65 -9.55
C LYS A 61 7.15 -1.13 -10.63
N ASP A 62 6.03 -1.70 -10.20
CA ASP A 62 5.07 -2.34 -11.11
C ASP A 62 4.28 -1.28 -11.91
N PHE A 63 4.06 -0.09 -11.34
CA PHE A 63 3.26 0.96 -11.95
C PHE A 63 4.06 2.14 -12.54
N ASN A 64 5.34 2.32 -12.21
CA ASN A 64 6.22 3.25 -12.96
C ASN A 64 6.53 2.75 -14.38
N LYS A 65 6.44 1.45 -14.66
CA LYS A 65 6.70 0.89 -15.99
C LYS A 65 5.59 1.18 -17.02
N LYS A 66 4.39 1.55 -16.58
CA LYS A 66 3.25 1.78 -17.48
C LYS A 66 3.22 3.17 -18.12
N GLU A 67 4.11 4.09 -17.73
CA GLU A 67 4.22 5.42 -18.37
C GLU A 67 5.20 5.45 -19.56
N TYR A 68 5.84 4.32 -19.93
CA TYR A 68 6.81 4.23 -21.04
C TYR A 68 6.30 3.44 -22.26
N ILE A 69 5.02 3.08 -22.29
CA ILE A 69 4.39 2.41 -23.43
C ILE A 69 3.05 3.10 -23.71
N SER A 70 3.11 4.35 -24.19
CA SER A 70 2.00 5.09 -24.80
C SER A 70 2.53 5.97 -25.90
#